data_AF-A0A965B9F2-F1
#
_entry.id   AF-A0A965B9F2-F1
#
_cell.length_a   1.000
_cell.length_b   1.000
_cell.length_c   1.000
_cell.angle_alpha   90.00
_cell.angle_beta   90.00
_cell.angle_gamma   90.00
#
_symmetry.space_group_name_H-M   'P 1'
#
loop_
_entity.id
_entity.type
_entity.pdbx_description
1 polymer ?
#
loop_
_entity_poly.entity_id
_entity_poly.type
_entity_poly.pdbx_seq_one_letter_code
_entity_poly.pdbx_strand_id
1 'polypeptide(L)'
;MDARDPGHSSAPNNLSTANVQSATVAEALRDVTSGRCQFVELQFTDVSGALKGVVVPSSQIADALTYGHWFDGSSLEGGARTTETDLLLWPDLRTWSLVPWVQPEG
;
A
#
# COMPACT_ATOMS: atom_id res chain seq x y z
N MET A 1 -36.17 39.44 2.07
CA MET A 1 -36.59 38.68 0.87
C MET A 1 -35.38 37.87 0.44
N ASP A 2 -35.46 36.57 0.68
CA ASP A 2 -34.48 35.54 0.34
C ASP A 2 -34.29 35.45 -1.18
N ALA A 3 -33.04 35.42 -1.65
CA ALA A 3 -32.66 34.82 -2.92
C ALA A 3 -31.32 34.11 -2.71
N ARG A 4 -31.42 32.84 -2.28
CA ARG A 4 -30.29 31.91 -2.15
C ARG A 4 -29.75 31.58 -3.54
N ASP A 5 -28.46 31.75 -3.71
CA ASP A 5 -27.67 31.22 -4.82
C ASP A 5 -27.67 29.68 -4.78
N PRO A 6 -28.14 28.96 -5.82
CA PRO A 6 -28.05 27.51 -5.86
C PRO A 6 -26.61 27.11 -6.24
N GLY A 7 -25.82 26.82 -5.22
CA GLY A 7 -24.46 26.30 -5.35
C GLY A 7 -24.38 25.13 -6.34
N HIS A 8 -23.48 25.26 -7.32
CA HIS A 8 -23.05 24.19 -8.19
C HIS A 8 -22.34 23.12 -7.35
N SER A 9 -23.08 22.07 -6.97
CA SER A 9 -22.51 20.85 -6.43
C SER A 9 -21.87 20.05 -7.57
N SER A 10 -20.59 20.29 -7.83
CA SER A 10 -19.78 19.41 -8.66
C SER A 10 -19.54 18.12 -7.88
N ALA A 11 -20.32 17.09 -8.17
CA ALA A 11 -20.07 15.74 -7.68
C ALA A 11 -18.64 15.31 -8.07
N PRO A 12 -17.87 14.66 -7.18
CA PRO A 12 -16.53 14.19 -7.50
C PRO A 12 -16.62 13.13 -8.60
N ASN A 13 -15.84 13.33 -9.66
CA ASN A 13 -15.82 12.49 -10.86
C ASN A 13 -15.16 11.14 -10.54
N ASN A 14 -15.96 10.12 -10.22
CA ASN A 14 -15.50 8.77 -9.86
C ASN A 14 -14.73 8.04 -10.98
N LEU A 15 -14.65 8.61 -12.18
CA LEU A 15 -13.99 8.04 -13.36
C LEU A 15 -12.46 8.21 -13.35
N SER A 16 -11.90 9.16 -12.58
CA SER A 16 -10.44 9.38 -12.55
C SER A 16 -9.71 8.38 -11.63
N THR A 17 -10.29 8.07 -10.47
CA THR A 17 -9.64 7.22 -9.44
C THR A 17 -9.41 5.80 -9.92
N ALA A 18 -10.37 5.20 -10.64
CA ALA A 18 -10.22 3.85 -11.19
C ALA A 18 -9.08 3.78 -12.22
N ASN A 19 -8.95 4.81 -13.07
CA ASN A 19 -7.93 4.85 -14.13
C ASN A 19 -6.52 5.06 -13.58
N VAL A 20 -6.37 5.84 -12.50
CA VAL A 20 -5.09 6.03 -11.80
C VAL A 20 -4.64 4.72 -11.14
N GLN A 21 -5.54 4.02 -10.44
CA GLN A 21 -5.25 2.73 -9.82
C GLN A 21 -4.73 1.71 -10.84
N SER A 22 -5.42 1.57 -11.97
CA SER A 22 -5.02 0.62 -13.02
C SER A 22 -3.64 0.95 -13.63
N ALA A 23 -3.30 2.23 -13.77
CA ALA A 23 -2.01 2.67 -14.29
C ALA A 23 -0.86 2.36 -13.31
N THR A 24 -1.05 2.62 -12.01
CA THR A 24 -0.03 2.37 -10.99
C THR A 24 0.16 0.88 -10.72
N VAL A 25 -0.91 0.07 -10.81
CA VAL A 25 -0.80 -1.39 -10.77
C VAL A 25 0.10 -1.91 -11.89
N ALA A 26 -0.15 -1.45 -13.11
CA ALA A 26 0.64 -1.87 -14.25
C ALA A 26 2.10 -1.41 -14.14
N GLU A 27 2.38 -0.27 -13.52
CA GLU A 27 3.73 0.22 -13.27
C GLU A 27 4.49 -0.65 -12.27
N ALA A 28 3.90 -0.90 -11.09
CA ALA A 28 4.51 -1.74 -10.06
C ALA A 28 4.83 -3.14 -10.59
N LEU A 29 3.90 -3.76 -11.34
CA LEU A 29 4.14 -5.07 -11.94
C LEU A 29 5.23 -5.04 -13.01
N ARG A 30 5.32 -3.97 -13.82
CA ARG A 30 6.42 -3.80 -14.78
C ARG A 30 7.77 -3.67 -14.08
N ASP A 31 7.86 -2.90 -12.99
CA ASP A 31 9.10 -2.73 -12.24
C ASP A 31 9.58 -4.05 -11.62
N VAL A 32 8.65 -4.81 -11.05
CA VAL A 32 8.91 -6.14 -10.48
C VAL A 32 9.38 -7.11 -11.58
N THR A 33 8.64 -7.20 -12.69
CA THR A 33 8.93 -8.16 -13.76
C THR A 33 10.19 -7.82 -14.58
N SER A 34 10.56 -6.54 -14.66
CA SER A 34 11.80 -6.08 -15.29
C SER A 34 13.04 -6.24 -14.40
N GLY A 35 12.87 -6.72 -13.16
CA GLY A 35 13.97 -6.96 -12.22
C GLY A 35 14.53 -5.68 -11.58
N ARG A 36 13.79 -4.57 -11.62
CA ARG A 36 14.21 -3.30 -11.00
C ARG A 36 14.15 -3.33 -9.48
N CYS A 37 13.42 -4.29 -8.91
CA CYS A 37 13.38 -4.56 -7.47
C CYS A 37 13.42 -6.07 -7.18
N GLN A 38 14.25 -6.47 -6.22
CA GLN A 38 14.29 -7.86 -5.71
C GLN A 38 13.34 -8.08 -4.53
N PHE A 39 13.06 -7.01 -3.79
CA PHE A 39 12.23 -7.01 -2.60
C PHE A 39 11.28 -5.83 -2.64
N VAL A 40 10.14 -5.99 -1.97
CA VAL A 40 9.15 -4.95 -1.75
C VAL A 40 8.88 -4.88 -0.25
N GLU A 41 8.97 -3.68 0.30
CA GLU A 41 8.64 -3.43 1.70
C GLU A 41 7.20 -2.94 1.79
N LEU A 42 6.35 -3.72 2.46
CA LEU A 42 4.98 -3.33 2.80
C LEU A 42 5.00 -2.55 4.11
N GLN A 43 4.79 -1.24 4.02
CA GLN A 43 4.84 -0.34 5.16
C GLN A 43 3.45 -0.06 5.73
N PHE A 44 3.33 -0.04 7.06
CA PHE A 44 2.11 0.27 7.78
C PHE A 44 2.41 0.90 9.14
N THR A 45 1.41 1.51 9.77
CA THR A 45 1.51 2.00 11.14
C THR A 45 0.75 1.09 12.08
N ASP A 46 1.35 0.77 13.23
CA ASP A 46 0.63 0.08 14.30
C ASP A 46 -0.28 1.04 15.10
N VAL A 47 -0.96 0.51 16.12
CA VAL A 47 -1.88 1.28 16.98
C VAL A 47 -1.18 2.34 17.82
N SER A 48 0.13 2.25 18.03
CA SER A 48 0.93 3.28 18.69
C SER A 48 1.33 4.42 17.75
N GLY A 49 1.09 4.25 16.44
CA GLY A 49 1.50 5.17 15.40
C GLY A 49 2.94 4.94 14.91
N ALA A 50 3.59 3.86 15.34
CA ALA A 50 4.94 3.54 14.88
C ALA A 50 4.90 2.96 13.47
N LEU A 51 5.80 3.44 12.59
CA LEU A 51 6.01 2.86 11.26
C LEU A 51 6.67 1.50 11.38
N LYS A 52 6.08 0.50 10.73
CA LYS A 52 6.56 -0.89 10.63
C LYS A 52 6.61 -1.30 9.16
N GLY A 53 7.38 -2.34 8.86
CA GLY A 53 7.57 -2.85 7.50
C GLY A 53 7.70 -4.37 7.48
N VAL A 54 7.14 -5.00 6.45
CA VAL A 54 7.37 -6.42 6.12
C VAL A 54 8.02 -6.50 4.75
N VAL A 55 9.16 -7.21 4.66
CA VAL A 55 9.88 -7.40 3.41
C VAL A 55 9.35 -8.65 2.72
N VAL A 56 8.86 -8.47 1.50
CA VAL A 56 8.29 -9.52 0.66
C VAL A 56 9.16 -9.69 -0.59
N PRO A 57 9.52 -10.92 -1.00
CA PRO A 57 10.18 -11.15 -2.28
C PRO A 57 9.32 -10.61 -3.42
N SER A 58 9.93 -9.95 -4.41
CA SER A 58 9.18 -9.35 -5.52
C SER A 58 8.36 -10.38 -6.31
N SER A 59 8.79 -11.66 -6.31
CA SER A 59 8.04 -12.78 -6.88
C SER A 59 6.67 -13.06 -6.24
N GLN A 60 6.45 -12.63 -4.99
CA GLN A 60 5.19 -12.85 -4.27
C GLN A 60 4.23 -11.65 -4.36
N ILE A 61 4.62 -10.56 -5.02
CA ILE A 61 3.81 -9.34 -5.06
C ILE A 61 2.53 -9.48 -5.87
N ALA A 62 2.55 -10.24 -6.96
CA ALA A 62 1.32 -10.51 -7.71
C ALA A 62 0.26 -11.22 -6.83
N ASP A 63 0.69 -12.19 -6.02
CA ASP A 63 -0.18 -12.90 -5.09
C ASP A 63 -0.62 -12.00 -3.93
N ALA A 64 0.31 -11.23 -3.36
CA ALA A 64 0.00 -10.28 -2.29
C ALA A 64 -1.02 -9.21 -2.71
N LEU A 65 -1.00 -8.79 -3.98
CA LEU A 65 -1.99 -7.86 -4.54
C LEU A 65 -3.36 -8.49 -4.79
N THR A 66 -3.40 -9.80 -5.02
CA THR A 66 -4.63 -10.53 -5.33
C THR A 66 -5.31 -11.04 -4.06
N TYR A 67 -4.53 -11.52 -3.10
CA TYR A 67 -5.00 -12.25 -1.92
C TYR A 67 -4.63 -11.60 -0.58
N GLY A 68 -3.82 -10.53 -0.61
CA GLY A 68 -3.16 -10.00 0.58
C GLY A 68 -1.93 -10.81 0.97
N HIS A 69 -1.15 -10.29 1.92
CA HIS A 69 0.04 -10.94 2.46
C HIS A 69 -0.10 -11.19 3.96
N TRP A 70 -0.05 -12.45 4.36
CA TRP A 70 -0.09 -12.83 5.77
C TRP A 70 1.26 -12.58 6.45
N PHE A 71 1.24 -12.03 7.65
CA PHE A 71 2.41 -11.86 8.49
C PHE A 71 2.09 -12.09 9.96
N ASP A 72 3.11 -12.40 10.75
CA ASP A 72 2.97 -12.60 12.19
C ASP A 72 2.86 -11.26 12.93
N GLY A 73 1.68 -10.99 13.47
CA GLY A 73 1.34 -9.82 14.25
C GLY A 73 1.82 -9.86 15.70
N SER A 74 2.39 -10.98 16.16
CA SER A 74 2.89 -11.14 17.53
C SER A 74 3.94 -10.08 17.93
N SER A 75 4.60 -9.48 16.94
CA SER A 75 5.65 -8.47 17.12
C SER A 75 5.15 -7.01 17.16
N LEU A 76 3.84 -6.77 17.14
CA LEU A 76 3.26 -5.42 17.22
C LEU A 76 2.95 -5.00 18.67
N GLU A 77 3.27 -3.76 19.03
CA GLU A 77 2.97 -3.19 20.35
C GLU A 77 1.50 -2.74 20.44
N GLY A 78 0.88 -2.92 21.61
CA GLY A 78 -0.53 -2.53 21.83
C GLY A 78 -1.45 -3.64 22.34
N GLY A 79 -0.88 -4.78 22.76
CA GLY A 79 -1.51 -5.92 23.41
C GLY A 79 -2.95 -5.72 23.92
N ALA A 80 -3.91 -6.06 23.07
CA ALA A 80 -5.26 -6.44 23.47
C ALA A 80 -5.77 -7.39 22.38
N ARG A 81 -5.92 -8.69 22.56
CA ARG A 81 -5.90 -9.61 23.72
C ARG A 81 -5.75 -10.99 23.10
N THR A 82 -4.73 -11.79 23.42
CA THR A 82 -4.72 -13.29 23.31
C THR A 82 -5.29 -13.96 22.02
N THR A 83 -5.47 -13.26 20.90
CA THR A 83 -6.38 -13.68 19.82
C THR A 83 -5.76 -13.33 18.47
N GLU A 84 -5.45 -14.38 17.72
CA GLU A 84 -5.05 -14.45 16.30
C GLU A 84 -3.78 -13.67 15.94
N THR A 85 -2.67 -14.41 15.91
CA THR A 85 -1.31 -13.94 15.58
C THR A 85 -1.06 -13.73 14.09
N ASP A 86 -1.96 -14.16 13.22
CA ASP A 86 -1.85 -13.97 11.77
C ASP A 86 -2.62 -12.73 11.35
N LEU A 87 -1.91 -11.76 10.77
CA LEU A 87 -2.47 -10.52 10.26
C LEU A 87 -2.31 -10.47 8.73
N LEU A 88 -3.27 -9.83 8.06
CA LEU A 88 -3.27 -9.70 6.61
C LEU A 88 -2.98 -8.26 6.20
N LEU A 89 -1.91 -8.04 5.42
CA LEU A 89 -1.64 -6.78 4.74
C LEU A 89 -2.29 -6.78 3.36
N TRP A 90 -3.00 -5.71 3.04
CA TRP A 90 -3.50 -5.46 1.69
C TRP A 90 -2.71 -4.30 1.07
N PRO A 91 -1.79 -4.55 0.12
CA PRO A 91 -0.97 -3.49 -0.44
C PRO A 91 -1.81 -2.45 -1.20
N ASP A 92 -1.49 -1.17 -1.02
CA ASP A 92 -2.08 -0.07 -1.78
C ASP A 92 -1.09 0.44 -2.82
N LEU A 93 -1.32 0.10 -4.10
CA LEU A 93 -0.39 0.51 -5.15
C LEU A 93 -0.39 2.00 -5.45
N ARG A 94 -1.36 2.78 -4.96
CA ARG A 94 -1.25 4.25 -5.04
C ARG A 94 -0.02 4.80 -4.33
N THR A 95 0.51 4.05 -3.37
CA THR A 95 1.71 4.43 -2.61
C THR A 95 2.97 3.74 -3.13
N TRP A 96 2.92 3.13 -4.33
CA TRP A 96 4.09 2.49 -4.93
C TRP A 96 5.20 3.49 -5.22
N SER A 97 6.42 3.13 -4.84
CA SER A 97 7.62 3.90 -5.17
C SER A 97 8.83 2.98 -5.27
N LEU A 98 9.64 3.15 -6.31
CA LEU A 98 10.93 2.50 -6.40
C LEU A 98 11.93 3.24 -5.51
N VAL A 99 12.47 2.54 -4.50
CA VAL A 99 13.48 3.10 -3.61
C VAL A 99 14.87 2.76 -4.14
N PRO A 100 15.74 3.75 -4.45
CA PRO A 100 17.10 3.49 -4.88
C PRO A 100 17.88 2.76 -3.77
N TRP A 101 18.60 1.71 -4.12
CA TRP A 101 19.55 1.11 -3.20
C TRP A 101 20.73 2.07 -3.07
N VAL A 102 20.86 2.73 -1.91
CA VAL A 102 22.02 3.57 -1.63
C VAL A 102 23.19 2.63 -1.44
N GLN A 103 24.03 2.48 -2.46
CA GLN A 103 25.34 1.88 -2.23
C GLN A 103 26.09 2.87 -1.34
N PRO A 104 26.57 2.47 -0.14
CA PRO A 104 27.45 3.35 0.62
C PRO A 104 28.59 3.73 -0.31
N GLU A 105 28.78 5.03 -0.51
CA GLU A 105 29.94 5.57 -1.20
C GLU A 105 31.18 4.87 -0.62
N GLY A 106 32.00 4.27 -1.49
CA GLY A 106 33.18 3.49 -1.09
C GLY A 106 34.18 4.28 -0.25
#